data_AF-A0A965LH80-F1
#
_entry.id   AF-A0A965LH80-F1
#
_cell.length_a   1.000
_cell.length_b   1.000
_cell.length_c   1.000
_cell.angle_alpha   90.00
_cell.angle_beta   90.00
_cell.angle_gamma   90.00
#
_symmetry.space_group_name_H-M   'P 1'
#
loop_
_entity.id
_entity.type
_entity.pdbx_description
1 polymer ?
#
loop_
_entity_poly.entity_id
_entity_poly.type
_entity_poly.pdbx_seq_one_letter_code
_entity_poly.pdbx_strand_id
1 'polypeptide(L)'
;MTGASFVGAVRDSSWFRGWNFASQSGMFANTAQAIVPTVTVAKDAATGAPVINFGAETGVKYSLEVSTDNKSFVPVTVVEGANLPYTDASKTVGTTALYYRAIAL
;
A
#
# COMPACT_ATOMS: atom_id res chain seq x y z
N MET A 1 39.61 5.06 8.64
CA MET A 1 39.21 3.71 9.12
C MET A 1 37.98 3.31 8.33
N THR A 2 38.09 2.27 7.51
CA THR A 2 36.99 1.79 6.66
C THR A 2 36.12 0.86 7.52
N GLY A 3 34.87 1.25 7.77
CA GLY A 3 33.96 0.53 8.66
C GLY A 3 33.52 -0.82 8.09
N ALA A 4 33.24 -1.79 8.96
CA ALA A 4 32.77 -3.11 8.58
C ALA A 4 31.37 -3.05 7.95
N SER A 5 31.18 -3.64 6.77
CA SER A 5 29.86 -3.89 6.17
C SER A 5 29.40 -5.30 6.54
N PHE A 6 28.48 -5.42 7.50
CA PHE A 6 27.83 -6.70 7.76
C PHE A 6 26.65 -6.88 6.80
N VAL A 7 26.67 -7.96 6.01
CA VAL A 7 25.54 -8.42 5.20
C VAL A 7 25.09 -9.76 5.77
N GLY A 8 23.95 -9.77 6.46
CA GLY A 8 23.33 -10.98 6.99
C GLY A 8 21.85 -10.74 7.29
N ALA A 9 20.98 -11.62 6.79
CA ALA A 9 19.56 -11.61 7.12
C ALA A 9 19.39 -12.12 8.56
N VAL A 10 19.16 -11.21 9.50
CA VAL A 10 18.83 -11.57 10.89
C VAL A 10 17.33 -11.88 10.93
N ARG A 11 16.95 -13.04 11.49
CA ARG A 11 15.54 -13.28 11.82
C ARG A 11 15.18 -12.35 12.97
N ASP A 12 14.33 -11.37 12.72
CA ASP A 12 13.89 -10.39 13.73
C ASP A 12 13.20 -11.10 14.89
N SER A 13 13.98 -11.42 15.92
CA SER A 13 13.46 -11.87 17.22
C SER A 13 13.06 -10.62 17.99
N SER A 14 11.85 -10.13 17.69
CA SER A 14 11.32 -8.82 18.06
C SER A 14 11.06 -8.62 19.57
N TRP A 15 11.36 -9.60 20.41
CA TRP A 15 11.15 -9.54 21.87
C TRP A 15 12.14 -8.65 22.63
N PHE A 16 13.25 -8.23 22.00
CA PHE A 16 14.23 -7.29 22.58
C PHE A 16 14.12 -5.84 22.06
N ARG A 17 13.13 -5.52 21.21
CA ARG A 17 12.96 -4.15 20.71
C ARG A 17 12.67 -3.22 21.90
N GLY A 18 13.46 -2.15 22.05
CA GLY A 18 13.32 -1.17 23.12
C GLY A 18 14.26 -1.35 24.32
N TRP A 19 14.99 -2.47 24.41
CA TRP A 19 15.87 -2.79 25.56
C TRP A 19 17.37 -2.60 25.29
N ASN A 20 17.77 -2.14 24.10
CA ASN A 20 19.16 -1.91 23.74
C ASN A 20 19.40 -0.55 23.06
N PHE A 21 20.60 -0.01 23.20
CA PHE A 21 21.01 1.27 22.57
C PHE A 21 20.79 1.27 21.05
N ALA A 22 20.91 0.11 20.40
CA ALA A 22 20.68 -0.04 18.96
C ALA A 22 19.21 0.20 18.54
N SER A 23 18.22 -0.07 19.41
CA SER A 23 16.82 0.26 19.13
C SER A 23 16.46 1.70 19.48
N GLN A 24 17.13 2.30 20.48
CA GLN A 24 16.98 3.73 20.80
C GLN A 24 17.69 4.65 19.80
N SER A 25 18.76 4.18 19.15
CA SER A 25 19.52 4.97 18.18
C SER A 25 18.84 5.13 16.83
N GLY A 26 17.70 4.46 16.60
CA GLY A 26 17.02 4.46 15.31
C GLY A 26 17.78 3.70 14.22
N MET A 27 18.77 2.87 14.57
CA MET A 27 19.52 2.06 13.59
C MET A 27 18.64 1.06 12.82
N PHE A 28 17.49 0.70 13.38
CA PHE A 28 16.44 -0.10 12.73
C PHE A 28 15.22 0.74 12.30
N ALA A 29 15.27 2.06 12.46
CA ALA A 29 14.22 2.94 11.97
C ALA A 29 14.31 2.94 10.45
N ASN A 30 13.31 2.37 9.81
CA ASN A 30 13.16 2.48 8.37
C ASN A 30 12.80 3.94 8.05
N THR A 31 13.76 4.68 7.49
CA THR A 31 13.56 6.07 7.03
C THR A 31 12.79 6.13 5.71
N ALA A 32 12.59 5.00 5.03
CA ALA A 32 11.65 4.92 3.93
C ALA A 32 10.23 4.94 4.53
N GLN A 33 9.60 6.11 4.50
CA GLN A 33 8.17 6.22 4.76
C GLN A 33 7.46 5.32 3.74
N ALA A 34 6.82 4.26 4.23
CA ALA A 34 5.95 3.47 3.39
C ALA A 34 4.91 4.41 2.79
N ILE A 35 4.86 4.50 1.47
CA ILE A 35 3.77 5.18 0.78
C ILE A 35 2.54 4.32 1.07
N VAL A 36 1.70 4.79 1.99
CA VAL A 36 0.39 4.20 2.29
C VAL A 36 -0.64 5.20 1.78
N PRO A 37 -1.01 5.12 0.48
CA PRO A 37 -1.97 6.04 -0.07
C PRO A 37 -3.30 5.90 0.66
N THR A 38 -3.87 7.02 1.10
CA THR A 38 -5.25 7.01 1.58
C THR A 38 -6.17 6.89 0.37
N VAL A 39 -6.84 5.74 0.24
CA VAL A 39 -7.75 5.47 -0.87
C VAL A 39 -9.12 6.07 -0.58
N THR A 40 -9.63 6.80 -1.56
CA THR A 40 -11.01 7.31 -1.61
C THR A 40 -11.78 6.54 -2.69
N VAL A 41 -13.02 6.19 -2.39
CA VAL A 41 -13.89 5.45 -3.31
C VAL A 41 -15.20 6.22 -3.44
N ALA A 42 -15.59 6.52 -4.68
CA ALA A 42 -16.88 7.10 -5.03
C ALA A 42 -17.67 6.13 -5.92
N LYS A 43 -18.97 6.38 -6.08
CA LYS A 43 -19.82 5.65 -7.03
C LYS A 43 -20.00 6.50 -8.29
N ASP A 44 -19.67 5.95 -9.44
CA ASP A 44 -20.01 6.56 -10.73
C ASP A 44 -21.53 6.61 -10.90
N ALA A 45 -22.07 7.78 -11.25
CA ALA A 45 -23.51 8.00 -11.29
C ALA A 45 -24.20 7.31 -12.48
N ALA A 46 -23.48 7.10 -13.60
CA ALA A 46 -24.05 6.53 -14.82
C ALA A 46 -24.02 5.01 -14.81
N THR A 47 -22.91 4.43 -14.34
CA THR A 47 -22.63 2.98 -14.39
C THR A 47 -22.83 2.30 -13.04
N GLY A 48 -22.78 3.05 -11.93
CA GLY A 48 -22.76 2.51 -10.58
C GLY A 48 -21.44 1.84 -10.19
N ALA A 49 -20.42 1.91 -11.04
CA ALA A 49 -19.10 1.36 -10.79
C ALA A 49 -18.35 2.16 -9.71
N PRO A 50 -17.49 1.52 -8.91
CA PRO A 50 -16.60 2.24 -8.00
C PRO A 50 -15.51 3.00 -8.76
N VAL A 51 -15.29 4.24 -8.35
CA VAL A 51 -14.24 5.15 -8.82
C VAL A 51 -13.22 5.32 -7.70
N ILE A 52 -12.00 4.88 -7.94
CA ILE A 52 -10.91 4.80 -6.97
C ILE A 52 -9.94 5.96 -7.22
N ASN A 53 -9.63 6.72 -6.17
CA ASN A 53 -8.64 7.80 -6.21
C ASN A 53 -7.77 7.80 -4.94
N PHE A 54 -6.50 8.17 -5.07
CA PHE A 54 -5.56 8.25 -3.96
C PHE A 54 -4.41 9.20 -4.27
N GLY A 55 -3.69 9.66 -3.24
CA GLY A 55 -2.46 10.44 -3.43
C GLY A 55 -1.37 9.57 -4.04
N ALA A 56 -1.01 9.84 -5.30
CA ALA A 56 -0.05 9.08 -6.06
C ALA A 56 1.11 9.97 -6.53
N GLU A 57 2.31 9.37 -6.62
CA GLU A 57 3.51 10.00 -7.13
C GLU A 57 3.64 9.77 -8.65
N THR A 58 4.06 10.80 -9.38
CA THR A 58 4.26 10.68 -10.83
C THR A 58 5.44 9.75 -11.13
N GLY A 59 5.25 8.80 -12.04
CA GLY A 59 6.27 7.80 -12.40
C GLY A 59 6.29 6.57 -11.50
N VAL A 60 5.45 6.51 -10.45
CA VAL A 60 5.29 5.32 -9.60
C VAL A 60 4.11 4.49 -10.10
N LYS A 61 4.30 3.16 -10.13
CA LYS A 61 3.25 2.19 -10.44
C LYS A 61 2.61 1.70 -9.15
N TYR A 62 1.31 1.48 -9.19
CA TYR A 62 0.52 1.03 -8.06
C TYR A 62 -0.29 -0.20 -8.46
N SER A 63 -0.21 -1.26 -7.65
CA SER A 63 -1.16 -2.37 -7.70
C SER A 63 -2.44 -1.94 -6.99
N LEU A 64 -3.55 -1.90 -7.72
CA LEU A 64 -4.88 -1.75 -7.16
C LEU A 64 -5.45 -3.12 -6.84
N GLU A 65 -5.90 -3.30 -5.61
CA GLU A 65 -6.45 -4.56 -5.14
C GLU A 65 -7.81 -4.33 -4.49
N VAL A 66 -8.69 -5.32 -4.65
CA VAL A 66 -10.06 -5.30 -4.11
C VAL A 66 -10.28 -6.49 -3.19
N SER A 67 -11.11 -6.28 -2.18
CA SER A 67 -11.57 -7.32 -1.26
C SER A 67 -13.06 -7.16 -0.99
N THR A 68 -13.74 -8.27 -0.73
CA THR A 68 -15.15 -8.28 -0.27
C THR A 68 -15.29 -8.52 1.23
N ASP A 69 -14.21 -8.90 1.91
CA ASP A 69 -14.17 -9.27 3.32
C ASP A 69 -13.19 -8.42 4.15
N ASN A 70 -12.51 -7.46 3.50
CA ASN A 70 -11.43 -6.65 4.05
C ASN A 70 -10.25 -7.46 4.63
N LYS A 71 -10.05 -8.69 4.15
CA LYS A 71 -8.96 -9.58 4.60
C LYS A 71 -8.18 -10.12 3.41
N SER A 72 -8.89 -10.68 2.45
CA SER A 72 -8.32 -11.29 1.26
C SER A 72 -8.46 -10.30 0.11
N PHE A 73 -7.33 -9.75 -0.33
CA PHE A 73 -7.27 -8.80 -1.44
C PHE A 73 -6.77 -9.50 -2.68
N VAL A 74 -7.42 -9.23 -3.81
CA VAL A 74 -7.04 -9.73 -5.12
C VAL A 74 -6.69 -8.56 -6.05
N PRO A 75 -5.68 -8.69 -6.93
CA PRO A 75 -5.34 -7.65 -7.89
C PRO A 75 -6.49 -7.36 -8.85
N VAL A 76 -6.77 -6.08 -9.04
CA VAL A 76 -7.69 -5.56 -10.07
C VAL A 76 -6.89 -5.16 -11.30
N THR A 77 -5.87 -4.34 -11.11
CA THR A 77 -5.03 -3.80 -12.18
C THR A 77 -3.75 -3.18 -11.61
N VAL A 78 -2.82 -2.81 -12.50
CA VAL A 78 -1.69 -1.94 -12.20
C VAL A 78 -1.89 -0.61 -12.90
N VAL A 79 -1.83 0.50 -12.15
CA VAL A 79 -1.99 1.87 -12.66
C VAL A 79 -0.74 2.69 -12.39
N GLU A 80 -0.40 3.58 -13.31
CA GLU A 80 0.55 4.66 -13.02
C GLU A 80 -0.18 5.80 -12.31
N GLY A 81 0.49 6.48 -11.38
CA GLY A 81 -0.13 7.55 -10.58
C GLY A 81 -0.78 8.67 -11.40
N ALA A 82 -0.28 8.93 -12.61
CA ALA A 82 -0.85 9.92 -13.53
C ALA A 82 -2.20 9.51 -14.15
N ASN A 83 -2.60 8.24 -14.03
CA ASN A 83 -3.82 7.69 -14.62
C ASN A 83 -4.97 7.52 -13.60
N LEU A 84 -4.97 8.34 -12.56
CA LEU A 84 -6.07 8.41 -11.59
C LEU A 84 -7.08 9.52 -11.95
N PRO A 85 -8.37 9.36 -11.60
CA PRO A 85 -8.96 8.21 -10.91
C PRO A 85 -9.15 6.98 -11.81
N TYR A 86 -9.09 5.78 -11.21
CA TYR A 86 -9.37 4.52 -11.90
C TYR A 86 -10.82 4.08 -11.65
N THR A 87 -11.51 3.62 -12.69
CA THR A 87 -12.88 3.08 -12.59
C THR A 87 -12.86 1.57 -12.75
N ASP A 88 -13.28 0.83 -11.73
CA ASP A 88 -13.41 -0.63 -11.79
C ASP A 88 -14.78 -1.01 -12.36
N ALA A 89 -14.88 -1.01 -13.69
CA ALA A 89 -16.11 -1.31 -14.42
C ALA A 89 -16.59 -2.78 -14.23
N SER A 90 -15.80 -3.64 -13.58
CA SER A 90 -16.19 -5.03 -13.30
C SER A 90 -17.05 -5.18 -12.04
N LYS A 91 -17.23 -4.10 -11.26
CA LYS A 91 -17.93 -4.08 -9.99
C LYS A 91 -19.04 -3.03 -9.96
N THR A 92 -19.97 -3.20 -9.02
CA THR A 92 -21.06 -2.25 -8.79
C THR A 92 -21.17 -1.96 -7.30
N VAL A 93 -21.24 -0.68 -6.94
CA VAL A 93 -21.37 -0.25 -5.55
C VAL A 93 -22.77 -0.56 -5.02
N GLY A 94 -22.84 -1.17 -3.83
CA GLY A 94 -24.08 -1.43 -3.10
C GLY A 94 -24.63 -2.85 -3.26
N THR A 95 -23.98 -3.74 -4.02
CA THR A 95 -24.36 -5.15 -4.12
C THR A 95 -23.62 -6.00 -3.08
N THR A 96 -22.28 -5.93 -3.09
CA THR A 96 -21.38 -6.56 -2.12
C THR A 96 -20.51 -5.48 -1.50
N ALA A 97 -20.05 -5.68 -0.27
CA ALA A 97 -19.05 -4.80 0.32
C ALA A 97 -17.77 -4.82 -0.54
N LEU A 98 -17.22 -3.66 -0.86
CA LEU A 98 -16.00 -3.51 -1.64
C LEU A 98 -15.00 -2.68 -0.85
N TYR A 99 -13.82 -3.24 -0.62
CA TYR A 99 -12.70 -2.59 0.04
C TYR A 99 -11.54 -2.51 -0.95
N TYR A 100 -11.01 -1.31 -1.17
CA TYR A 100 -9.91 -1.09 -2.10
C TYR A 100 -8.65 -0.67 -1.34
N ARG A 101 -7.50 -1.17 -1.80
CA ARG A 101 -6.18 -0.70 -1.36
C ARG A 101 -5.27 -0.47 -2.56
N ALA A 102 -4.33 0.44 -2.41
CA ALA A 102 -3.28 0.72 -3.39
C ALA A 102 -1.92 0.43 -2.77
N ILE A 103 -1.06 -0.28 -3.50
CA ILE A 103 0.29 -0.65 -3.06
C ILE A 103 1.27 -0.15 -4.12
N ALA A 104 2.22 0.70 -3.73
CA ALA A 104 3.30 1.11 -4.64
C ALA A 104 4.20 -0.08 -4.98
N LEU A 105 4.59 -0.19 -6.26
CA LEU A 105 5.46 -1.24 -6.81
C LEU A 105 6.91 -0.77 -6.97
#